data_AF-A0A9D1XXA5-F1
#
_entry.id   AF-A0A9D1XXA5-F1
#
_cell.length_a   1.000
_cell.length_b   1.000
_cell.length_c   1.000
_cell.angle_alpha   90.00
_cell.angle_beta   90.00
_cell.angle_gamma   90.00
#
_symmetry.space_group_name_H-M   'P 1'
#
loop_
_entity.id
_entity.type
_entity.pdbx_description
1 polymer ?
#
loop_
_entity_poly.entity_id
_entity_poly.type
_entity_poly.pdbx_seq_one_letter_code
_entity_poly.pdbx_strand_id
1 'polypeptide(L)'
;MYRLSRDVCFLDLAETPKLYDIIRIMRDYPNVTLLRAFTKSCVMAGVRLGYTLCGDRDFLVEMSRYASCWNVSTLAQTAEFSRSCMARSSCSSRTSGQGSRRL
;
A
#
# COMPACT_ATOMS: atom_id res chain seq x y z
N MET A 1 4.21 25.68 9.97
CA MET A 1 3.29 24.51 9.91
C MET A 1 4.14 23.32 9.54
N TYR A 2 4.25 22.30 10.39
CA TYR A 2 5.10 21.13 10.13
C TYR A 2 4.26 19.98 9.58
N ARG A 3 4.85 19.19 8.68
CA ARG A 3 4.22 18.04 8.04
C ARG A 3 5.06 16.81 8.33
N LEU A 4 4.42 15.74 8.79
CA LEU A 4 5.12 14.52 9.19
C LEU A 4 5.10 13.53 8.02
N SER A 5 6.28 13.10 7.57
CA SER A 5 6.43 11.98 6.65
C SER A 5 6.74 10.71 7.43
N ARG A 6 6.07 9.61 7.09
CA ARG A 6 6.33 8.30 7.70
C ARG A 6 6.52 7.25 6.60
N ASP A 7 7.68 6.62 6.60
CA ASP A 7 7.98 5.52 5.69
C ASP A 7 7.31 4.23 6.19
N VAL A 8 6.40 3.68 5.39
CA VAL A 8 5.70 2.41 5.65
C VAL A 8 6.24 1.27 4.79
N CYS A 9 7.36 1.47 4.10
CA CYS A 9 8.00 0.49 3.19
C CYS A 9 8.32 -0.86 3.84
N PHE A 10 8.52 -0.88 5.16
CA PHE A 10 8.86 -2.08 5.92
C PHE A 10 7.64 -2.82 6.48
N LEU A 11 6.44 -2.23 6.36
CA LEU A 11 5.24 -2.80 6.94
C LEU A 11 4.90 -4.18 6.36
N ASP A 12 5.25 -4.42 5.10
CA ASP A 12 5.08 -5.71 4.42
C ASP A 12 6.00 -6.82 4.95
N LEU A 13 7.09 -6.46 5.63
CA LEU A 13 8.04 -7.40 6.24
C LEU A 13 7.72 -7.68 7.72
N ALA A 14 6.82 -6.90 8.32
CA ALA A 14 6.40 -7.12 9.69
C ALA A 14 5.54 -8.38 9.77
N GLU A 15 5.74 -9.18 10.82
CA GLU A 15 4.98 -10.41 11.10
C GLU A 15 3.46 -10.18 11.22
N THR A 16 3.06 -8.95 11.54
CA THR A 16 1.66 -8.56 11.71
C THR A 16 1.29 -7.33 10.87
N PRO A 17 1.14 -7.48 9.55
CA PRO A 17 0.82 -6.35 8.66
C PRO A 17 -0.58 -5.75 8.94
N LYS A 18 -1.47 -6.51 9.59
CA LYS A 18 -2.84 -6.10 9.93
C LYS A 18 -2.95 -5.14 11.11
N LEU A 19 -1.89 -4.98 11.91
CA LEU A 19 -1.91 -4.14 13.11
C LEU A 19 -1.77 -2.65 12.80
N TYR A 20 -1.25 -2.30 11.62
CA TYR A 20 -1.18 -0.91 11.16
C TYR A 20 -2.26 -0.65 10.11
N ASP A 21 -3.39 -0.12 10.57
CA ASP A 21 -4.43 0.39 9.67
C ASP A 21 -3.99 1.75 9.10
N ILE A 22 -3.32 1.67 7.95
CA ILE A 22 -2.82 2.79 7.16
C ILE A 22 -3.94 3.80 6.87
N ILE A 23 -5.17 3.32 6.68
CA ILE A 23 -6.36 4.11 6.36
C ILE A 23 -6.80 4.90 7.60
N ARG A 24 -6.75 4.27 8.78
CA ARG A 24 -7.07 4.95 10.04
C ARG A 24 -6.08 6.06 10.36
N ILE A 25 -4.79 5.83 10.16
CA ILE A 25 -3.75 6.86 10.37
C ILE A 25 -3.96 8.06 9.44
N MET A 26 -4.33 7.83 8.18
CA MET A 26 -4.68 8.91 7.24
C MET A 26 -5.91 9.71 7.65
N ARG A 27 -6.91 9.06 8.27
CA ARG A 27 -8.13 9.74 8.76
C ARG A 27 -7.84 10.58 10.00
N ASP A 28 -7.08 10.02 10.94
CA ASP A 28 -6.81 10.66 12.24
C ASP A 28 -5.83 11.84 12.08
N TYR A 29 -4.93 11.79 11.08
CA TYR A 29 -3.90 12.81 10.87
C TYR A 29 -3.78 13.24 9.38
N PRO A 30 -4.53 14.26 8.94
CA PRO A 30 -4.48 14.74 7.54
C PRO A 30 -3.14 15.39 7.17
N ASN A 31 -2.38 15.85 8.17
CA ASN A 31 -1.04 16.41 8.00
C ASN A 31 0.07 15.34 7.86
N VAL A 32 -0.27 14.05 7.87
CA VAL A 32 0.70 12.95 7.70
C VAL A 32 0.73 12.48 6.24
N THR A 33 1.95 12.31 5.72
CA THR A 33 2.20 11.65 4.43
C THR A 33 2.82 10.29 4.66
N LEU A 34 2.26 9.26 4.07
CA LEU A 34 2.76 7.89 4.15
C LEU A 34 3.48 7.55 2.86
N LEU A 35 4.76 7.17 2.96
CA LEU A 35 5.57 6.74 1.82
C LEU A 35 5.62 5.22 1.76
N ARG A 36 5.30 4.65 0.59
CA ARG A 36 5.43 3.22 0.34
C ARG A 36 6.24 2.96 -0.92
N ALA A 37 7.24 2.09 -0.83
CA ALA A 37 8.07 1.65 -1.94
C ALA A 37 8.09 0.13 -2.02
N PHE A 38 7.98 -0.41 -3.24
CA PHE A 38 7.96 -1.86 -3.50
C PHE A 38 9.35 -2.49 -3.53
N THR A 39 10.40 -1.68 -3.54
CA THR A 39 11.79 -2.12 -3.60
C THR A 39 12.20 -2.97 -2.40
N LYS A 40 11.44 -2.94 -1.31
CA LYS A 40 11.80 -3.63 -0.08
C LYS A 40 11.12 -4.99 0.13
N SER A 41 9.92 -5.21 -0.40
CA SER A 41 9.14 -6.43 -0.15
C SER A 41 9.07 -7.37 -1.36
N CYS A 42 9.79 -7.07 -2.45
CA CYS A 42 9.64 -7.78 -3.71
C CYS A 42 10.95 -8.43 -4.19
N VAL A 43 10.84 -9.66 -4.70
CA VAL A 43 11.83 -10.36 -5.55
C VAL A 43 11.88 -9.70 -6.96
N MET A 44 11.70 -8.38 -7.00
CA MET A 44 11.72 -7.54 -8.20
C MET A 44 12.56 -6.29 -7.91
N ALA A 45 13.79 -6.49 -7.42
CA ALA A 45 14.74 -5.42 -7.10
C ALA A 45 15.02 -4.44 -8.27
N GLY A 46 14.61 -4.78 -9.50
CA GLY A 46 14.76 -3.93 -10.68
C GLY A 46 13.63 -2.94 -10.94
N VAL A 47 12.50 -3.01 -10.23
CA VAL A 47 11.33 -2.15 -10.51
C VAL A 47 11.26 -0.99 -9.53
N ARG A 48 11.51 0.21 -10.05
CA ARG A 48 11.42 1.48 -9.29
C ARG A 48 9.96 1.94 -9.18
N LEU A 49 9.22 1.37 -8.23
CA LEU A 49 7.84 1.77 -7.93
C LEU A 49 7.68 2.17 -6.47
N GLY A 50 7.12 3.35 -6.27
CA GLY A 50 6.71 3.86 -4.97
C GLY A 50 5.55 4.84 -5.11
N TYR A 51 4.69 4.88 -4.11
CA TYR A 51 3.54 5.75 -4.05
C TYR A 51 3.43 6.38 -2.67
N THR A 52 2.83 7.57 -2.64
CA THR A 52 2.56 8.31 -1.42
C THR A 52 1.06 8.35 -1.17
N LEU A 53 0.67 8.25 0.09
CA LEU A 53 -0.71 8.42 0.52
C LEU A 53 -0.80 9.60 1.47
N CYS A 54 -1.78 10.46 1.25
CA CYS A 54 -2.12 11.54 2.17
C CYS A 54 -3.63 11.81 2.18
N GLY A 55 -4.15 12.25 3.33
CA GLY A 55 -5.53 12.72 3.45
C GLY A 55 -5.78 14.08 2.77
N ASP A 56 -4.73 14.90 2.63
CA ASP A 56 -4.80 16.21 1.97
C ASP A 56 -4.66 16.07 0.44
N ARG A 57 -5.75 16.36 -0.26
CA ARG A 57 -5.83 16.25 -1.73
C ARG A 57 -5.15 17.42 -2.44
N ASP A 58 -5.20 18.62 -1.88
CA ASP A 58 -4.64 19.80 -2.53
C ASP A 58 -3.11 19.69 -2.61
N PHE A 59 -2.51 19.21 -1.52
CA PHE A 59 -1.09 18.88 -1.49
C PHE A 59 -0.70 17.75 -2.46
N LEU A 60 -1.54 16.71 -2.60
CA LEU A 60 -1.28 15.63 -3.57
C LEU A 60 -1.34 16.14 -5.01
N VAL A 61 -2.28 17.03 -5.33
CA VAL A 61 -2.38 17.66 -6.65
C VAL A 61 -1.14 18.52 -6.91
N GLU A 62 -0.70 19.30 -5.93
CA GLU A 62 0.53 20.10 -6.04
C GLU A 62 1.75 19.19 -6.29
N MET A 63 1.91 18.12 -5.52
CA MET A 63 2.98 17.14 -5.70
C MET A 63 2.94 16.48 -7.09
N SER A 64 1.75 16.19 -7.61
CA SER A 64 1.58 15.59 -8.94
C SER A 64 2.07 16.48 -10.08
N ARG A 65 2.04 17.81 -9.92
CA ARG A 65 2.54 18.76 -10.92
C ARG A 65 4.06 18.70 -11.09
N TYR A 66 4.77 18.27 -10.05
CA TYR A 66 6.23 18.11 -10.07
C TYR A 66 6.67 16.71 -10.50
N ALA A 67 5.74 15.77 -10.71
CA ALA A 67 6.06 14.42 -11.14
C ALA A 67 6.41 14.38 -12.63
N SER A 68 7.47 13.65 -12.97
CA SER A 68 7.87 13.43 -14.37
C SER A 68 6.80 12.63 -15.12
N CYS A 69 6.58 12.96 -16.40
CA CYS A 69 5.61 12.28 -17.28
C CYS A 69 5.90 10.78 -17.50
N TRP A 70 7.09 10.29 -17.15
CA TRP A 70 7.54 8.89 -17.31
C TRP A 70 7.95 8.26 -15.96
N ASN A 71 7.24 8.58 -14.89
CA ASN A 71 7.59 8.17 -13.53
C ASN A 71 7.37 6.68 -13.23
N VAL A 72 6.53 5.97 -13.99
CA VAL A 72 6.17 4.57 -13.71
C VAL A 72 6.22 3.70 -14.96
N SER A 73 6.95 2.59 -14.88
CA SER A 73 7.03 1.57 -15.96
C SER A 73 5.78 0.68 -15.99
N THR A 74 5.36 0.23 -17.18
CA THR A 74 4.22 -0.71 -17.33
C THR A 74 4.41 -2.00 -16.54
N LEU A 75 5.64 -2.54 -16.52
CA LEU A 75 6.00 -3.72 -15.72
C LEU A 75 5.70 -3.53 -14.22
N ALA A 76 5.86 -2.30 -13.73
CA ALA A 76 5.61 -1.96 -12.34
C ALA A 76 4.12 -2.01 -12.02
N GLN A 77 3.29 -1.46 -12.91
CA GLN A 77 1.84 -1.42 -12.75
C GLN A 77 1.24 -2.83 -12.80
N THR A 78 1.72 -3.69 -13.70
CA THR A 78 1.23 -5.07 -13.82
C THR A 78 1.62 -5.93 -12.62
N ALA A 79 2.82 -5.75 -12.07
CA ALA A 79 3.28 -6.45 -10.87
C ALA A 79 2.45 -6.07 -9.64
N GLU A 80 2.16 -4.78 -9.44
CA GLU A 80 1.33 -4.31 -8.33
C GLU A 80 -0.11 -4.81 -8.46
N PHE A 81 -0.69 -4.75 -9.66
CA PHE A 81 -2.03 -5.27 -9.92
C PHE A 81 -2.12 -6.77 -9.59
N SER A 82 -1.14 -7.55 -10.06
CA SER A 82 -1.05 -8.99 -9.79
C SER A 82 -0.91 -9.30 -8.29
N ARG A 83 -0.07 -8.55 -7.58
CA ARG A 83 0.08 -8.65 -6.11
C ARG A 83 -1.22 -8.33 -5.38
N SER A 84 -1.95 -7.30 -5.79
CA SER A 84 -3.25 -6.94 -5.20
C SER A 84 -4.29 -8.05 -5.37
N CYS A 85 -4.32 -8.70 -6.53
CA CYS A 85 -5.19 -9.86 -6.77
C CYS A 85 -4.79 -11.07 -5.90
N MET A 86 -3.49 -11.37 -5.78
CA MET A 86 -3.01 -12.46 -4.90
C MET A 86 -3.28 -12.20 -3.41
N ALA A 87 -3.23 -10.94 -2.96
CA ALA A 87 -3.62 -10.58 -1.61
C ALA A 87 -5.12 -10.79 -1.34
N ARG A 88 -5.97 -10.70 -2.37
CA ARG A 88 -7.42 -10.96 -2.27
C ARG A 88 -7.77 -12.44 -2.37
N SER A 89 -7.04 -13.25 -3.14
CA SER A 89 -7.33 -14.67 -3.31
C SER A 89 -7.12 -15.50 -2.04
N SER A 90 -6.13 -15.14 -1.20
CA SER A 90 -5.92 -15.80 0.11
C SER A 90 -7.06 -15.55 1.11
N CYS A 91 -7.91 -14.55 0.86
CA CYS A 91 -9.06 -14.23 1.70
C CYS A 91 -10.32 -15.01 1.28
N SER A 92 -10.38 -15.54 0.06
CA SER A 92 -11.53 -16.33 -0.43
C SER A 92 -11.53 -17.80 0.00
N SER A 93 -10.40 -18.33 0.47
CA SER A 93 -10.27 -19.74 0.90
C SER A 93 -10.45 -19.96 2.41
N ARG A 94 -10.83 -18.94 3.19
CA ARG A 94 -11.11 -19.03 4.64
C ARG A 94 -12.58 -18.81 5.01
N THR A 95 -13.52 -19.18 4.13
CA THR A 95 -14.95 -19.29 4.44
C THR A 95 -15.52 -20.70 4.21
N SER A 96 -14.67 -21.72 4.14
CA SER A 96 -15.10 -23.12 4.07
C SER A 96 -14.37 -23.96 5.10
N GLY A 97 -14.88 -23.96 6.34
CA GLY A 97 -14.51 -24.95 7.34
C GLY A 97 -14.52 -24.45 8.78
N GLN A 98 -15.71 -24.32 9.38
CA GLN A 98 -16.01 -24.97 10.68
C GLN A 98 -17.45 -24.76 11.15
N GLY A 99 -18.13 -25.90 11.38
CA GLY A 99 -19.30 -26.08 12.26
C GLY A 99 -20.65 -26.07 11.53
N SER A 100 -21.59 -26.98 11.75
CA SER A 100 -21.69 -28.13 12.65
C SER A 100 -23.05 -28.79 12.37
N ARG A 101 -23.09 -30.13 12.32
CA ARG A 101 -24.23 -31.02 12.65
C ARG A 101 -25.56 -30.82 11.89
N ARG A 102 -25.83 -31.77 10.98
CA ARG A 102 -27.19 -32.24 10.68
C ARG A 102 -27.30 -33.65 11.28
N LEU A 103 -28.07 -33.75 12.37
CA LEU A 103 -28.50 -34.93 13.15
C LEU A 103 -27.40 -35.72 13.86
#